data_AF-A0A377Q3D4-F1
#
_entry.id   AF-A0A377Q3D4-F1
#
_cell.length_a   1.000
_cell.length_b   1.000
_cell.length_c   1.000
_cell.angle_alpha   90.00
_cell.angle_beta   90.00
_cell.angle_gamma   90.00
#
_symmetry.space_group_name_H-M   'P 1'
#
loop_
_entity.id
_entity.type
_entity.pdbx_description
1 polymer ?
#
loop_
_entity_poly.entity_id
_entity_poly.type
_entity_poly.pdbx_seq_one_letter_code
_entity_poly.pdbx_strand_id
1 'polypeptide(L)' 'MFFIKRNLPQWERALRITIGLGMVWAVWAGLTMGIVSWIAGATAATMLLTAFVGFCPACALAGRRYLEK' A
#
# COMPACT_ATOMS: atom_id res chain seq x y z
N MET A 1 1.17 -6.49 -21.54
CA MET A 1 0.48 -6.65 -20.24
C MET A 1 1.50 -7.19 -19.24
N PHE A 2 1.83 -6.46 -18.17
CA PHE A 2 2.70 -7.01 -17.13
C PHE A 2 2.00 -8.21 -16.48
N PHE A 3 2.51 -9.42 -16.70
CA PHE A 3 2.00 -10.66 -16.10
C PHE A 3 2.49 -10.78 -14.65
N ILE A 4 2.18 -9.79 -13.81
CA ILE A 4 2.48 -9.86 -12.39
C ILE A 4 1.41 -10.73 -11.73
N LYS A 5 1.84 -11.83 -11.10
CA LYS A 5 0.96 -12.66 -10.27
C LYS A 5 0.52 -11.82 -9.07
N ARG A 6 -0.79 -11.59 -8.93
CA ARG A 6 -1.36 -10.80 -7.84
C ARG A 6 -1.54 -11.67 -6.60
N ASN A 7 -1.21 -11.15 -5.42
CA ASN A 7 -1.49 -11.80 -4.14
C ASN A 7 -2.49 -11.02 -3.26
N LEU A 8 -2.90 -9.81 -3.70
CA LEU A 8 -3.91 -9.03 -3.01
C LEU A 8 -5.29 -9.17 -3.67
N PRO A 9 -6.33 -9.57 -2.91
CA PRO A 9 -7.72 -9.46 -3.33
C PRO A 9 -8.16 -8.00 -3.39
N GLN A 10 -9.26 -7.72 -4.12
CA GLN A 10 -9.71 -6.35 -4.37
C GLN A 10 -10.03 -5.58 -3.07
N TRP A 11 -10.56 -6.25 -2.04
CA TRP A 11 -10.89 -5.58 -0.78
C TRP A 11 -9.65 -5.06 -0.03
N GLU A 12 -8.54 -5.80 -0.04
CA GLU A 12 -7.28 -5.34 0.57
C GLU A 12 -6.66 -4.20 -0.24
N ARG A 13 -6.82 -4.22 -1.56
CA ARG A 13 -6.38 -3.11 -2.41
C ARG A 13 -7.18 -1.85 -2.08
N ALA A 14 -8.50 -1.95 -1.94
CA ALA A 14 -9.35 -0.84 -1.55
C ALA A 14 -8.95 -0.28 -0.17
N LEU A 15 -8.74 -1.16 0.82
CA LEU A 15 -8.31 -0.76 2.16
C LEU A 15 -6.94 -0.05 2.16
N ARG A 16 -5.98 -0.54 1.37
CA ARG A 16 -4.67 0.11 1.25
C ARG A 16 -4.77 1.47 0.57
N ILE A 17 -5.66 1.63 -0.40
CA ILE A 17 -5.91 2.91 -1.05
C ILE A 17 -6.51 3.90 -0.04
N THR A 18 -7.52 3.50 0.72
CA THR A 18 -8.15 4.39 1.71
C THR A 18 -7.18 4.81 2.80
N ILE A 19 -6.42 3.87 3.36
CA ILE A 19 -5.39 4.17 4.37
C ILE A 19 -4.27 5.04 3.77
N GLY A 20 -3.75 4.67 2.59
CA GLY A 20 -2.69 5.42 1.93
C GLY A 20 -3.08 6.86 1.64
N LEU A 21 -4.28 7.10 1.11
CA LEU A 21 -4.80 8.46 0.87
C LEU A 21 -5.02 9.23 2.18
N GLY A 22 -5.52 8.57 3.23
CA GLY A 22 -5.66 9.18 4.56
C GLY A 22 -4.32 9.64 5.13
N MET A 23 -3.26 8.83 4.96
CA MET A 23 -1.91 9.20 5.36
C MET A 23 -1.33 10.34 4.53
N VAL A 24 -1.52 10.33 3.20
CA VAL A 24 -1.14 11.45 2.33
C VAL A 24 -1.82 12.74 2.80
N TRP A 25 -3.12 12.68 3.08
CA TRP A 25 -3.86 13.82 3.59
C TRP A 25 -3.34 14.30 4.95
N ALA A 26 -3.05 13.38 5.89
CA ALA A 26 -2.51 13.75 7.20
C ALA A 26 -1.13 14.41 7.12
N VAL A 27 -0.26 13.94 6.22
CA VAL A 27 1.03 14.57 5.91
C VAL A 27 0.81 15.97 5.31
N TRP A 28 -0.05 16.09 4.30
CA TRP A 28 -0.37 17.34 3.63
C TRP A 28 -1.00 18.38 4.56
N ALA A 29 -1.88 17.94 5.46
CA ALA A 29 -2.56 18.78 6.45
C ALA A 29 -1.64 19.18 7.63
N GLY A 30 -0.37 18.74 7.64
CA GLY A 30 0.58 19.09 8.71
C GLY A 30 0.31 18.40 10.05
N LEU A 31 -0.48 17.32 10.07
CA LEU A 31 -0.77 16.54 11.28
C LEU A 31 0.42 15.70 11.76
N THR A 32 1.50 15.66 10.97
CA THR A 32 2.76 14.98 11.29
C THR A 32 3.93 15.93 11.07
N MET A 33 4.99 15.80 11.87
CA MET A 33 6.14 16.72 11.83
C MET A 33 7.47 15.98 11.82
N GLY A 34 8.50 16.63 11.26
CA GLY A 34 9.87 16.12 11.23
C GLY A 34 10.00 14.75 10.58
N ILE A 35 10.79 13.87 11.19
CA ILE A 35 11.05 12.52 10.68
C ILE A 35 9.77 11.67 10.51
N VAL A 36 8.75 11.91 11.33
CA VAL A 36 7.48 11.18 11.28
C VAL A 36 6.75 11.45 9.97
N SER A 37 6.79 12.68 9.46
CA SER A 37 6.17 13.07 8.19
C SER A 37 6.80 12.33 7.00
N TRP A 38 8.13 12.21 7.00
CA TRP A 38 8.88 11.45 5.98
C TRP A 38 8.54 9.96 6.00
N ILE A 39 8.53 9.36 7.19
CA ILE A 39 8.17 7.94 7.34
C ILE A 39 6.71 7.72 6.90
N ALA A 40 5.78 8.56 7.36
CA ALA A 40 4.38 8.47 6.99
C ALA A 40 4.17 8.61 5.47
N GLY A 41 4.86 9.57 4.83
CA GLY A 41 4.84 9.74 3.38
C GLY A 41 5.36 8.52 2.63
N ALA A 42 6.48 7.95 3.07
CA ALA A 42 7.05 6.74 2.47
C ALA A 42 6.13 5.50 2.64
N THR A 43 5.51 5.35 3.82
CA THR A 43 4.52 4.29 4.07
C THR A 43 3.28 4.47 3.19
N ALA A 44 2.76 5.69 3.07
CA ALA A 44 1.60 5.99 2.23
C ALA A 44 1.88 5.66 0.75
N ALA A 45 3.03 6.10 0.24
CA ALA A 45 3.47 5.78 -1.12
C ALA A 45 3.57 4.27 -1.35
N THR A 46 4.17 3.53 -0.41
CA THR A 46 4.30 2.07 -0.50
C THR A 46 2.93 1.38 -0.49
N MET A 47 1.99 1.83 0.34
CA MET A 47 0.62 1.30 0.38
C MET A 47 -0.11 1.51 -0.95
N LEU A 48 -0.03 2.72 -1.52
CA LEU A 48 -0.67 3.03 -2.80
C LEU A 48 -0.04 2.25 -3.96
N LEU A 49 1.29 2.14 -4.00
CA LEU A 49 1.98 1.37 -5.03
C LEU A 49 1.65 -0.13 -4.96
N THR A 50 1.65 -0.72 -3.76
CA THR A 50 1.30 -2.14 -3.59
C THR A 50 -0.17 -2.43 -3.90
N ALA A 51 -1.07 -1.49 -3.60
CA ALA A 51 -2.46 -1.57 -4.02
C ALA A 51 -2.62 -1.46 -5.55
N PHE A 52 -1.91 -0.53 -6.19
CA PHE A 52 -1.96 -0.33 -7.65
C PHE A 52 -1.45 -1.58 -8.39
N VAL A 53 -0.27 -2.09 -8.01
CA VAL A 53 0.31 -3.30 -8.59
C VAL A 53 -0.51 -4.57 -8.27
N GLY A 54 -1.13 -4.61 -7.08
CA GLY A 54 -1.87 -5.80 -6.61
C GLY A 54 -0.95 -6.90 -6.06
N PHE A 55 0.27 -6.54 -5.66
CA PHE A 55 1.24 -7.44 -5.05
C PHE A 55 1.89 -6.76 -3.84
N CYS A 56 1.86 -7.45 -2.69
CA CYS A 56 2.60 -7.03 -1.49
C CYS A 56 3.72 -8.03 -1.18
N PRO A 57 5.00 -7.58 -1.16
CA PRO A 57 6.13 -8.46 -0.86
C PRO A 57 6.11 -8.97 0.58
N ALA A 58 5.70 -8.13 1.55
CA ALA A 58 5.56 -8.56 2.95
C ALA A 58 4.52 -9.68 3.11
N CYS A 59 3.38 -9.60 2.41
CA CYS A 59 2.39 -10.68 2.42
C CYS A 59 2.94 -11.96 1.79
N ALA A 60 3.74 -11.86 0.72
CA ALA A 60 4.38 -13.01 0.10
C ALA A 60 5.43 -13.66 1.02
N LEU A 61 6.24 -12.86 1.72
CA LEU A 61 7.19 -13.32 2.74
C LEU A 61 6.47 -14.02 3.91
N ALA A 62 5.28 -13.56 4.28
CA ALA A 62 4.40 -14.22 5.25
C ALA A 62 3.70 -15.49 4.72
N GLY A 63 4.06 -15.98 3.53
CA GLY A 63 3.54 -17.22 2.96
C GLY A 63 2.25 -17.09 2.14
N ARG A 64 1.76 -15.86 1.88
CA ARG A 64 0.55 -15.67 1.09
C ARG A 64 0.74 -16.12 -0.35
N ARG A 65 -0.13 -17.02 -0.81
CA ARG A 65 -0.17 -17.50 -2.19
C ARG A 65 -0.75 -16.45 -3.14
N TYR A 66 -0.48 -16.63 -4.44
CA TYR A 66 -1.10 -15.84 -5.49
C TYR A 66 -2.58 -16.17 -5.60
N LEU A 67 -3.38 -15.21 -6.04
CA LEU A 67 -4.75 -15.48 -6.43
C LEU A 67 -4.74 -16.28 -7.73
N GLU A 68 -5.34 -17.46 -7.72
CA GLU A 68 -5.74 -18.13 -8.95
C GLU A 68 -6.81 -17.28 -9.63
N LYS A 69 -6.66 -17.09 -10.95
CA LYS A 69 -7.61 -16.34 -11.76
C LYS A 69 -8.80 -17.19 -12.10
#